data_AF-A0A0D1EHD9-F1
#
_entry.id   AF-A0A0D1EHD9-F1
#
_cell.length_a   1.000
_cell.length_b   1.000
_cell.length_c   1.000
_cell.angle_alpha   90.00
_cell.angle_beta   90.00
_cell.angle_gamma   90.00
#
_symmetry.space_group_name_H-M   'P 1'
#
loop_
_entity.id
_entity.type
_entity.pdbx_description
1 polymer ?
#
loop_
_entity_poly.entity_id
_entity_poly.type
_entity_poly.pdbx_seq_one_letter_code
_entity_poly.pdbx_strand_id
1 'polypeptide(L)'
;MSHSSKTPQAAKTATAIEWIMPIAFILVFGWVVWNGANYLIAAPGAEATEAALIRRYGMADIWDWIALILAPILFALGVATARRSPMEWEDFSLPDRLAVFIGRIAMMLVAILVGVMFYEVIARYVFAAPTLWANEMSLWLAVFIFLLAGLYAMQQRSHIRIYLLYDVCPRWVQRTFDVISTGLILLFAFMLFWGGYNEARDKFLRWETFGTAFDPPIPATVKPLILVVVALVALQAIFNLIRDWNLAPVVHSAADDIDEEELRRLREQVSREGVGEEDVTRGRVQQTHPRADD
;
A
#
# COMPACT_ATOMS: atom_id res chain seq x y z
N MET A 1 -17.80 -11.99 -38.10
CA MET A 1 -16.60 -12.35 -37.32
C MET A 1 -17.05 -12.58 -35.88
N SER A 2 -16.85 -13.80 -35.37
CA SER A 2 -17.50 -14.28 -34.14
C SER A 2 -16.97 -13.59 -32.89
N HIS A 3 -17.86 -12.92 -32.15
CA HIS A 3 -17.60 -12.49 -30.78
C HIS A 3 -17.36 -13.73 -29.92
N SER A 4 -16.12 -13.89 -29.45
CA SER A 4 -15.75 -14.88 -28.45
C SER A 4 -16.46 -14.54 -27.14
N SER A 5 -17.40 -15.39 -26.73
CA SER A 5 -18.05 -15.33 -25.43
C SER A 5 -16.98 -15.51 -24.34
N LYS A 6 -16.67 -14.44 -23.61
CA LYS A 6 -15.90 -14.55 -22.37
C LYS A 6 -16.75 -15.35 -21.38
N THR A 7 -16.48 -16.64 -21.26
CA THR A 7 -16.96 -17.46 -20.14
C THR A 7 -16.51 -16.81 -18.82
N PRO A 8 -17.37 -16.71 -17.80
CA PRO A 8 -16.96 -16.18 -16.50
C PRO A 8 -15.81 -17.04 -15.98
N GLN A 9 -14.64 -16.42 -15.84
CA GLN A 9 -13.46 -17.07 -15.31
C GLN A 9 -13.78 -17.47 -13.87
N ALA A 10 -13.95 -18.76 -13.62
CA ALA A 10 -14.28 -19.29 -12.30
C ALA A 10 -13.32 -18.70 -11.27
N ALA A 11 -13.86 -18.03 -10.24
CA ALA A 11 -13.11 -17.50 -9.11
C ALA A 11 -12.28 -18.64 -8.51
N LYS A 12 -10.99 -18.71 -8.86
CA LYS A 12 -10.09 -19.71 -8.30
C LYS A 12 -10.03 -19.46 -6.80
N THR A 13 -10.46 -20.45 -6.03
CA THR A 13 -10.44 -20.43 -4.56
C THR A 13 -9.04 -20.03 -4.09
N ALA A 14 -8.97 -19.01 -3.23
CA ALA A 14 -7.73 -18.57 -2.60
C ALA A 14 -7.01 -19.81 -2.02
N THR A 15 -5.77 -20.04 -2.42
CA THR A 15 -5.03 -21.21 -1.96
C THR A 15 -4.63 -20.98 -0.49
N ALA A 16 -4.69 -21.98 0.39
CA ALA A 16 -4.37 -21.82 1.82
C ALA A 16 -3.00 -21.15 2.08
N ILE A 17 -2.05 -21.33 1.16
CA ILE A 17 -0.73 -20.69 1.14
C ILE A 17 -0.82 -19.16 1.18
N GLU A 18 -1.84 -18.56 0.56
CA GLU A 18 -2.01 -17.10 0.48
C GLU A 18 -2.31 -16.45 1.83
N TRP A 19 -2.85 -17.23 2.77
CA TRP A 19 -3.13 -16.82 4.14
C TRP A 19 -2.02 -17.22 5.10
N ILE A 20 -1.49 -18.44 4.93
CA ILE A 20 -0.45 -18.99 5.81
C ILE A 20 0.84 -18.17 5.70
N MET A 21 1.26 -17.78 4.49
CA MET A 21 2.53 -17.09 4.28
C MET A 21 2.60 -15.71 4.97
N PRO A 22 1.61 -14.80 4.80
CA PRO A 22 1.59 -13.55 5.55
C PRO A 22 1.51 -13.74 7.07
N ILE A 23 0.72 -14.71 7.55
CA ILE A 23 0.59 -14.97 8.98
C ILE A 23 1.92 -15.47 9.57
N ALA A 24 2.56 -16.44 8.91
CA ALA A 24 3.86 -16.95 9.34
C ALA A 24 4.91 -15.84 9.35
N PHE A 25 4.93 -14.99 8.31
CA PHE A 25 5.82 -13.83 8.27
C PHE A 25 5.55 -12.86 9.42
N ILE A 26 4.29 -12.50 9.69
CA ILE A 26 3.93 -11.56 10.77
C ILE A 26 4.35 -12.10 12.14
N LEU A 27 4.16 -13.40 12.40
CA LEU A 27 4.55 -14.02 13.68
C LEU A 27 6.07 -14.01 13.86
N VAL A 28 6.82 -14.44 12.85
CA VAL A 28 8.28 -14.49 12.92
C VAL A 28 8.89 -13.09 12.95
N PHE A 29 8.40 -12.19 12.10
CA PHE A 29 8.86 -10.80 12.08
C PHE A 29 8.47 -10.06 13.35
N GLY A 30 7.28 -10.32 13.90
CA GLY A 30 6.86 -9.81 15.20
C GLY A 30 7.78 -10.24 16.33
N TRP A 31 8.25 -11.50 16.32
CA TRP A 31 9.26 -11.98 17.27
C TRP A 31 10.57 -11.20 17.15
N VAL A 32 11.06 -11.00 15.93
CA VAL A 32 12.30 -10.25 15.67
C VAL A 32 12.15 -8.80 16.13
N VAL A 33 11.02 -8.16 15.85
CA VAL A 33 10.73 -6.78 16.25
C VAL A 33 10.59 -6.66 17.77
N TRP A 34 10.03 -7.65 18.45
CA TRP A 34 9.90 -7.63 19.91
C TRP A 34 11.25 -7.83 20.61
N ASN A 35 12.03 -8.82 20.17
CA ASN A 35 13.32 -9.20 20.78
C ASN A 35 14.51 -8.42 20.21
N GLY A 36 14.26 -7.29 19.55
CA GLY A 36 15.31 -6.60 18.81
C GLY A 36 16.50 -6.12 19.66
N ALA A 37 16.29 -5.85 20.95
CA ALA A 37 17.34 -5.55 21.92
C ALA A 37 18.41 -6.65 21.99
N ASN A 38 17.99 -7.92 21.95
CA ASN A 38 18.88 -9.07 22.09
C ASN A 38 19.91 -9.10 20.95
N TYR A 39 19.48 -8.76 19.73
CA TYR A 39 20.38 -8.68 18.56
C TYR A 39 21.34 -7.50 18.65
N LEU A 40 20.91 -6.38 19.23
CA LEU A 40 21.78 -5.21 19.43
C LEU A 40 22.88 -5.48 20.45
N ILE A 41 22.57 -6.23 21.50
CA ILE A 41 23.57 -6.69 22.47
C ILE A 41 24.60 -7.60 21.79
N ALA A 42 24.15 -8.50 20.91
CA ALA A 42 25.03 -9.41 20.20
C ALA A 42 25.81 -8.75 19.03
N ALA A 43 25.52 -7.49 18.71
CA ALA A 43 26.13 -6.79 17.58
C ALA A 43 27.58 -6.36 17.90
N PRO A 44 28.57 -6.64 17.02
CA PRO A 44 29.95 -6.22 17.24
C PRO A 44 30.07 -4.69 17.32
N GLY A 45 30.74 -4.17 18.35
CA GLY A 45 31.06 -2.73 18.50
C GLY A 45 30.02 -1.89 19.25
N ALA A 46 29.06 -2.52 19.93
CA ALA A 46 28.00 -1.83 20.68
C ALA A 46 28.31 -1.66 22.19
N GLU A 47 29.57 -1.67 22.61
CA GLU A 47 29.99 -1.79 24.03
C GLU A 47 29.29 -0.82 25.01
N ALA A 48 29.14 0.46 24.61
CA ALA A 48 28.48 1.47 25.46
C ALA A 48 26.96 1.29 25.54
N THR A 49 26.36 0.75 24.48
CA THR A 49 24.93 0.46 24.36
C THR A 49 24.58 -0.84 25.08
N GLU A 50 25.48 -1.81 24.99
CA GLU A 50 25.40 -3.16 25.53
C GLU A 50 25.25 -3.14 27.07
N ALA A 51 26.04 -2.33 27.76
CA ALA A 51 26.00 -2.25 29.22
C ALA A 51 24.65 -1.77 29.79
N ALA A 52 23.93 -0.91 29.06
CA ALA A 52 22.60 -0.45 29.46
C ALA A 52 21.52 -1.48 29.11
N LEU A 53 21.63 -2.13 27.95
CA LEU A 53 20.65 -3.11 27.48
C LEU A 53 20.72 -4.44 28.24
N ILE A 54 21.92 -4.96 28.56
CA ILE A 54 22.10 -6.21 29.31
C ILE A 54 21.43 -6.16 30.69
N ARG A 55 21.31 -4.98 31.30
CA ARG A 55 20.64 -4.84 32.61
C ARG A 55 19.13 -5.10 32.53
N ARG A 56 18.55 -4.95 31.34
CA ARG A 56 17.11 -4.98 31.11
C ARG A 56 16.67 -6.15 30.23
N TYR A 57 17.53 -6.61 29.33
CA TYR A 57 17.25 -7.66 28.34
C TYR A 57 18.27 -8.79 28.42
N GLY A 58 17.89 -9.95 27.89
CA GLY A 58 18.76 -11.12 27.80
C GLY A 58 19.68 -11.08 26.57
N MET A 59 20.64 -12.01 26.54
CA MET A 59 21.42 -12.30 25.33
C MET A 59 20.55 -13.01 24.28
N ALA A 60 20.86 -12.79 23.00
CA ALA A 60 20.17 -13.46 21.90
C ALA A 60 20.29 -14.99 22.01
N ASP A 61 19.14 -15.66 22.04
CA ASP A 61 19.06 -17.10 22.11
C ASP A 61 19.06 -17.73 20.69
N ILE A 62 19.01 -19.06 20.63
CA ILE A 62 18.99 -19.76 19.34
C ILE A 62 17.72 -19.45 18.52
N TRP A 63 16.59 -19.19 19.18
CA TRP A 63 15.32 -18.89 18.52
C TRP A 63 15.32 -17.51 17.90
N ASP A 64 15.97 -16.55 18.55
CA ASP A 64 16.21 -15.21 18.05
C ASP A 64 16.96 -15.27 16.71
N TRP A 65 18.05 -16.04 16.64
CA TRP A 65 18.83 -16.19 15.39
C TRP A 65 18.05 -16.93 14.30
N ILE A 66 17.29 -17.97 14.67
CA ILE A 66 16.41 -18.69 13.73
C ILE A 66 15.36 -17.73 13.16
N ALA A 67 14.70 -16.93 14.01
CA ALA A 67 13.69 -15.97 13.57
C ALA A 67 14.28 -14.90 12.66
N LEU A 68 15.48 -14.40 12.98
CA LEU A 68 16.18 -13.39 12.18
C LEU A 68 16.51 -13.88 10.77
N ILE A 69 16.87 -15.15 10.60
CA ILE A 69 17.14 -15.76 9.30
C ILE A 69 15.84 -16.17 8.59
N LEU A 70 14.84 -16.64 9.34
CA LEU A 70 13.58 -17.12 8.78
C LEU A 70 12.71 -15.98 8.25
N ALA A 71 12.74 -14.81 8.89
CA ALA A 71 11.98 -13.63 8.45
C ALA A 71 12.23 -13.25 6.97
N PRO A 72 13.47 -13.03 6.49
CA PRO A 72 13.73 -12.71 5.09
C PRO A 72 13.40 -13.88 4.15
N ILE A 73 13.55 -15.13 4.58
CA ILE A 73 13.18 -16.31 3.79
C ILE A 73 11.65 -16.34 3.58
N LEU A 74 10.87 -16.18 4.64
CA LEU A 74 9.41 -16.12 4.57
C LEU A 74 8.94 -14.93 3.74
N PHE A 75 9.62 -13.79 3.84
CA PHE A 75 9.34 -12.63 3.01
C PHE A 75 9.56 -12.95 1.52
N ALA A 76 10.73 -13.48 1.16
CA ALA A 76 11.07 -13.83 -0.22
C ALA A 76 10.12 -14.90 -0.79
N LEU A 77 9.81 -15.93 0.00
CA LEU A 77 8.84 -16.96 -0.38
C LEU A 77 7.43 -16.38 -0.50
N GLY A 78 7.04 -15.47 0.38
CA GLY A 78 5.76 -14.76 0.33
C GLY A 78 5.60 -13.95 -0.95
N VAL A 79 6.63 -13.18 -1.32
CA VAL A 79 6.68 -12.44 -2.58
C VAL A 79 6.69 -13.38 -3.80
N ALA A 80 7.41 -14.50 -3.73
CA ALA A 80 7.46 -15.48 -4.82
C ALA A 80 6.10 -16.20 -5.02
N THR A 81 5.38 -16.46 -3.93
CA THR A 81 4.08 -17.16 -3.93
C THR A 81 2.87 -16.25 -4.14
N ALA A 82 3.06 -14.92 -4.08
CA ALA A 82 2.01 -13.95 -4.37
C ALA A 82 1.48 -14.14 -5.80
N ARG A 83 0.18 -14.51 -5.91
CA ARG A 83 -0.52 -14.70 -7.18
C ARG A 83 -1.30 -13.44 -7.57
N ARG A 84 -1.46 -13.26 -8.88
CA ARG A 84 -2.24 -12.17 -9.49
C ARG A 84 -3.68 -12.17 -8.96
N SER A 85 -4.19 -11.00 -8.57
CA SER A 85 -5.64 -10.79 -8.54
C SER A 85 -6.13 -10.69 -9.99
N PRO A 86 -7.27 -11.30 -10.37
CA PRO A 86 -7.76 -11.27 -11.75
C PRO A 86 -8.05 -9.87 -12.33
N MET A 87 -7.96 -8.81 -11.52
CA MET A 87 -8.40 -7.45 -11.85
C MET A 87 -7.32 -6.52 -12.41
N GLU A 88 -6.02 -6.85 -12.34
CA GLU A 88 -4.93 -5.91 -12.69
C GLU A 88 -4.10 -6.36 -13.91
N TRP A 89 -4.02 -5.44 -14.89
CA TRP A 89 -3.24 -5.25 -16.13
C TRP A 89 -2.10 -6.23 -16.53
N GLU A 90 -1.80 -6.28 -17.83
CA GLU A 90 -1.09 -7.36 -18.56
C GLU A 90 0.37 -7.65 -18.14
N ASP A 91 1.07 -6.72 -17.48
CA ASP A 91 2.50 -6.83 -17.13
C ASP A 91 2.72 -7.07 -15.63
N PHE A 92 3.04 -8.31 -15.23
CA PHE A 92 3.31 -8.66 -13.83
C PHE A 92 4.81 -8.63 -13.52
N SER A 93 5.26 -7.52 -12.96
CA SER A 93 6.67 -7.30 -12.61
C SER A 93 6.97 -7.70 -11.16
N LEU A 94 8.27 -7.76 -10.79
CA LEU A 94 8.69 -8.02 -9.40
C LEU A 94 8.15 -6.99 -8.38
N PRO A 95 8.15 -5.67 -8.68
CA PRO A 95 7.48 -4.67 -7.84
C PRO A 95 6.02 -5.00 -7.53
N ASP A 96 5.26 -5.52 -8.50
CA ASP A 96 3.83 -5.80 -8.32
C ASP A 96 3.62 -6.97 -7.36
N ARG A 97 4.46 -8.02 -7.45
CA ARG A 97 4.48 -9.13 -6.49
C ARG A 97 4.75 -8.66 -5.07
N LEU A 98 5.73 -7.76 -4.92
CA LEU A 98 6.09 -7.16 -3.65
C LEU A 98 4.91 -6.38 -3.07
N ALA A 99 4.25 -5.55 -3.89
CA ALA A 99 3.06 -4.78 -3.52
C ALA A 99 1.95 -5.68 -2.99
N VAL A 100 1.61 -6.73 -3.75
CA VAL A 100 0.53 -7.65 -3.40
C VAL A 100 0.83 -8.34 -2.07
N PHE A 101 2.08 -8.77 -1.86
CA PHE A 101 2.47 -9.39 -0.60
C PHE A 101 2.41 -8.41 0.58
N ILE A 102 2.92 -7.18 0.42
CA ILE A 102 2.82 -6.12 1.42
C ILE A 102 1.35 -5.79 1.74
N GLY A 103 0.49 -5.70 0.72
CA GLY A 103 -0.94 -5.49 0.88
C GLY A 103 -1.62 -6.60 1.67
N ARG A 104 -1.24 -7.87 1.43
CA ARG A 104 -1.73 -9.02 2.23
C ARG A 104 -1.28 -8.94 3.68
N ILE A 105 -0.03 -8.55 3.94
CA ILE A 105 0.45 -8.32 5.32
C ILE A 105 -0.36 -7.21 5.98
N ALA A 106 -0.56 -6.07 5.31
CA ALA A 106 -1.34 -4.96 5.84
C ALA A 106 -2.79 -5.36 6.16
N MET A 107 -3.43 -6.13 5.28
CA MET A 107 -4.77 -6.69 5.51
C MET A 107 -4.82 -7.57 6.77
N MET A 108 -3.83 -8.44 6.95
CA MET A 108 -3.77 -9.30 8.15
C MET A 108 -3.52 -8.49 9.43
N LEU A 109 -2.66 -7.47 9.37
CA LEU A 109 -2.43 -6.58 10.51
C LEU A 109 -3.70 -5.81 10.91
N VAL A 110 -4.51 -5.36 9.94
CA VAL A 110 -5.82 -4.76 10.21
C VAL A 110 -6.75 -5.74 10.93
N ALA A 111 -6.80 -7.00 10.49
CA ALA A 111 -7.59 -8.03 11.16
C ALA A 111 -7.14 -8.27 12.61
N ILE A 112 -5.82 -8.30 12.86
CA ILE A 112 -5.25 -8.43 14.21
C ILE A 112 -5.61 -7.19 15.06
N LEU A 113 -5.47 -5.98 14.51
CA LEU A 113 -5.83 -4.73 15.19
C LEU A 113 -7.29 -4.73 15.63
N VAL A 114 -8.21 -5.11 14.73
CA VAL A 114 -9.64 -5.23 15.05
C VAL A 114 -9.86 -6.27 16.14
N GLY A 115 -9.17 -7.41 16.09
CA GLY A 115 -9.22 -8.44 17.13
C GLY A 115 -8.78 -7.93 18.50
N VAL A 116 -7.67 -7.18 18.58
CA VAL A 116 -7.18 -6.56 19.82
C VAL A 116 -8.19 -5.56 20.37
N MET A 117 -8.75 -4.69 19.51
CA MET A 117 -9.74 -3.71 19.91
C MET A 117 -11.05 -4.37 20.38
N PHE A 118 -11.49 -5.43 19.70
CA PHE A 118 -12.67 -6.19 20.09
C PHE A 118 -12.47 -6.87 21.45
N TYR A 119 -11.30 -7.48 21.67
CA TYR A 119 -10.93 -8.05 22.95
C TYR A 119 -10.96 -7.00 24.07
N GLU A 120 -10.39 -5.81 23.84
CA GLU A 120 -10.39 -4.73 24.83
C GLU A 120 -11.81 -4.26 25.18
N VAL A 121 -12.69 -4.14 24.19
CA VAL A 121 -14.11 -3.79 24.40
C VAL A 121 -14.77 -4.86 25.30
N ILE A 122 -14.57 -6.15 25.02
CA ILE A 122 -15.11 -7.22 25.86
C ILE A 122 -14.52 -7.16 27.28
N ALA A 123 -13.19 -7.08 27.40
CA ALA A 123 -12.48 -7.02 28.68
C ALA A 123 -13.00 -5.87 29.56
N ARG A 124 -13.19 -4.69 28.96
CA ARG A 124 -13.62 -3.49 29.67
C ARG A 124 -15.10 -3.50 30.02
N TYR A 125 -15.98 -3.86 29.09
CA TYR A 125 -17.43 -3.71 29.29
C TYR A 125 -18.10 -4.96 29.87
N VAL A 126 -17.58 -6.15 29.58
CA VAL A 126 -18.14 -7.42 30.09
C VAL A 126 -17.47 -7.80 31.41
N PHE A 127 -16.15 -7.71 31.47
CA PHE A 127 -15.37 -8.18 32.63
C PHE A 127 -14.94 -7.05 33.59
N ALA A 128 -15.25 -5.79 33.27
CA ALA A 128 -14.83 -4.61 34.05
C ALA A 128 -13.31 -4.57 34.34
N ALA A 129 -12.51 -5.19 33.47
CA ALA A 129 -11.07 -5.38 33.62
C ALA A 129 -10.33 -4.80 32.40
N PRO A 130 -10.08 -3.47 32.36
CA PRO A 130 -9.37 -2.85 31.25
C PRO A 130 -7.95 -3.38 31.14
N THR A 131 -7.46 -3.59 29.91
CA THR A 131 -6.09 -4.09 29.73
C THR A 131 -5.07 -2.98 29.59
N LEU A 132 -3.86 -3.23 30.10
CA LEU A 132 -2.75 -2.28 30.05
C LEU A 132 -2.07 -2.26 28.67
N TRP A 133 -2.25 -3.30 27.86
CA TRP A 133 -1.50 -3.51 26.63
C TRP A 133 -2.28 -3.19 25.36
N ALA A 134 -3.61 -3.32 25.34
CA ALA A 134 -4.37 -3.27 24.10
C ALA A 134 -4.30 -1.89 23.42
N ASN A 135 -4.32 -0.80 24.18
CA ASN A 135 -4.21 0.55 23.62
C ASN A 135 -2.88 0.76 22.89
N GLU A 136 -1.78 0.39 23.53
CA GLU A 136 -0.44 0.59 22.99
C GLU A 136 -0.13 -0.37 21.84
N MET A 137 -0.59 -1.63 21.93
CA MET A 137 -0.52 -2.57 20.82
C MET A 137 -1.31 -2.08 19.60
N SER A 138 -2.49 -1.51 19.83
CA SER A 138 -3.33 -0.97 18.76
C SER A 138 -2.66 0.22 18.07
N LEU A 139 -2.06 1.13 18.85
CA LEU A 139 -1.26 2.23 18.31
C LEU A 139 -0.09 1.71 17.48
N TRP A 140 0.64 0.72 18.00
CA TRP A 140 1.81 0.17 17.33
C TRP A 140 1.44 -0.48 16.00
N LEU A 141 0.42 -1.36 16.00
CA LEU A 141 -0.12 -1.99 14.79
C LEU A 141 -0.64 -0.96 13.80
N ALA A 142 -1.36 0.07 14.25
CA ALA A 142 -1.89 1.12 13.39
C ALA A 142 -0.78 1.86 12.64
N VAL A 143 0.37 2.12 13.28
CA VAL A 143 1.52 2.75 12.63
C VAL A 143 2.11 1.84 11.55
N PHE A 144 2.30 0.55 11.83
CA PHE A 144 2.77 -0.40 10.80
C PHE A 144 1.81 -0.46 9.61
N ILE A 145 0.50 -0.55 9.88
CA ILE A 145 -0.53 -0.56 8.84
C ILE A 145 -0.45 0.72 8.00
N PHE A 146 -0.39 1.88 8.64
CA PHE A 146 -0.33 3.18 7.95
C PHE A 146 0.89 3.29 7.04
N LEU A 147 2.06 2.86 7.52
CA LEU A 147 3.30 2.93 6.75
C LEU A 147 3.30 1.96 5.56
N LEU A 148 2.84 0.72 5.76
CA LEU A 148 2.73 -0.27 4.69
C LEU A 148 1.67 0.12 3.65
N ALA A 149 0.51 0.59 4.11
CA ALA A 149 -0.55 1.08 3.24
C ALA A 149 -0.14 2.33 2.45
N GLY A 150 0.62 3.24 3.08
CA GLY A 150 1.15 4.42 2.41
C GLY A 150 2.11 4.07 1.27
N LEU A 151 3.01 3.11 1.49
CA LEU A 151 3.92 2.63 0.43
C LEU A 151 3.14 1.93 -0.70
N TYR A 152 2.16 1.10 -0.35
CA TYR A 152 1.31 0.42 -1.33
C TYR A 152 0.46 1.40 -2.16
N ALA A 153 -0.15 2.40 -1.52
CA ALA A 153 -0.90 3.46 -2.20
C ALA A 153 -0.04 4.26 -3.20
N MET A 154 1.21 4.56 -2.80
CA MET A 154 2.17 5.23 -3.68
C MET A 154 2.50 4.39 -4.92
N GLN A 155 2.59 3.07 -4.77
CA GLN A 155 2.82 2.16 -5.89
C GLN A 155 1.60 2.07 -6.81
N GLN A 156 0.38 1.97 -6.25
CA GLN A 156 -0.86 1.94 -7.02
C GLN A 156 -1.24 3.29 -7.66
N ARG A 157 -0.51 4.36 -7.32
CA ARG A 157 -0.80 5.73 -7.78
C ARG A 157 -2.21 6.17 -7.39
N SER A 158 -2.71 5.68 -6.27
CA SER A 158 -4.05 5.99 -5.76
C SER A 158 -4.14 7.37 -5.10
N HIS A 159 -3.13 8.23 -5.27
CA HIS A 159 -3.18 9.60 -4.81
C HIS A 159 -4.18 10.38 -5.65
N ILE A 160 -5.01 11.18 -4.98
CA ILE A 160 -6.00 12.02 -5.66
C ILE A 160 -5.26 12.98 -6.59
N ARG A 161 -5.39 12.77 -7.90
CA ARG A 161 -4.84 13.64 -8.95
C ARG A 161 -5.98 14.39 -9.62
N ILE A 162 -5.80 15.69 -9.83
CA ILE A 162 -6.77 16.51 -10.57
C ILE A 162 -6.45 16.37 -12.06
N TYR A 163 -7.12 15.44 -12.73
CA TYR A 163 -6.92 15.16 -14.16
C TYR A 163 -7.44 16.28 -15.06
N LEU A 164 -8.51 16.98 -14.65
CA LEU A 164 -9.18 17.98 -15.49
C LEU A 164 -8.26 19.13 -15.93
N LEU A 165 -7.38 19.61 -15.06
CA LEU A 165 -6.42 20.66 -15.39
C LEU A 165 -5.17 20.09 -16.08
N TYR A 166 -4.78 18.87 -15.72
CA TYR A 166 -3.61 18.18 -16.27
C TYR A 166 -3.83 17.80 -17.76
N ASP A 167 -5.02 17.32 -18.12
CA ASP A 167 -5.34 16.81 -19.45
C ASP A 167 -5.49 17.93 -20.50
N VAL A 168 -5.80 19.15 -20.07
CA VAL A 168 -5.89 20.33 -20.96
C VAL A 168 -4.50 20.90 -21.28
N CYS A 169 -3.48 20.57 -20.48
CA CYS A 169 -2.14 21.12 -20.63
C CYS A 169 -1.33 20.38 -21.72
N PRO A 170 -0.47 21.10 -22.48
CA PRO A 170 0.42 20.45 -23.44
C PRO A 170 1.45 19.56 -22.73
N ARG A 171 1.91 18.49 -23.38
CA ARG A 171 2.79 17.46 -22.79
C ARG A 171 4.04 18.00 -22.07
N TRP A 172 4.59 19.13 -22.53
CA TRP A 172 5.76 19.72 -21.90
C TRP A 172 5.44 20.29 -20.50
N VAL A 173 4.23 20.86 -20.31
CA VAL A 173 3.76 21.36 -19.01
C VAL A 173 3.45 20.21 -18.06
N GLN A 174 2.80 19.15 -18.57
CA GLN A 174 2.54 17.93 -17.80
C GLN A 174 3.84 17.36 -17.21
N ARG A 175 4.88 17.21 -18.04
CA ARG A 175 6.21 16.77 -17.60
C ARG A 175 6.83 17.70 -16.56
N THR A 176 6.68 19.01 -16.71
CA THR A 176 7.16 19.97 -15.69
C THR A 176 6.44 19.77 -14.36
N PHE A 177 5.12 19.57 -14.37
CA PHE A 177 4.37 19.29 -13.14
C PHE A 177 4.78 17.97 -12.48
N ASP A 178 5.00 16.91 -13.26
CA ASP A 178 5.45 15.62 -12.74
C ASP A 178 6.85 15.72 -12.12
N VAL A 179 7.76 16.46 -12.75
CA VAL A 179 9.11 16.72 -12.23
C VAL A 179 9.06 17.55 -10.95
N ILE A 180 8.25 18.62 -10.90
CA ILE A 180 8.10 19.47 -9.70
C ILE A 180 7.50 18.64 -8.57
N SER A 181 6.41 17.91 -8.81
CA SER A 181 5.76 17.07 -7.81
C SER A 181 6.73 16.02 -7.25
N THR A 182 7.47 15.34 -8.12
CA THR A 182 8.49 14.37 -7.71
C THR A 182 9.60 15.07 -6.91
N GLY A 183 10.07 16.24 -7.36
CA GLY A 183 11.08 17.03 -6.66
C GLY A 183 10.64 17.46 -5.26
N LEU A 184 9.37 17.85 -5.08
CA LEU A 184 8.82 18.19 -3.77
C LEU A 184 8.74 16.97 -2.84
N ILE A 185 8.37 15.79 -3.37
CA ILE A 185 8.39 14.54 -2.60
C ILE A 185 9.81 14.20 -2.16
N LEU A 186 10.79 14.32 -3.06
CA LEU A 186 12.20 14.07 -2.75
C LEU A 186 12.76 15.06 -1.73
N LEU A 187 12.40 16.34 -1.85
CA LEU A 187 12.80 17.37 -0.88
C LEU A 187 12.22 17.07 0.50
N PHE A 188 10.92 16.77 0.57
CA PHE A 188 10.27 16.39 1.82
C PHE A 188 10.91 15.14 2.44
N ALA A 189 11.13 14.10 1.64
CA ALA A 189 11.76 12.86 2.09
C ALA A 189 13.19 13.10 2.59
N PHE A 190 13.97 13.94 1.89
CA PHE A 190 15.32 14.31 2.32
C PHE A 190 15.31 15.09 3.63
N MET A 191 14.44 16.09 3.77
CA MET A 191 14.31 16.88 5.01
C MET A 191 13.91 16.00 6.20
N LEU A 192 12.96 15.08 6.00
CA LEU A 192 12.51 14.16 7.04
C LEU A 192 13.62 13.17 7.42
N PHE A 193 14.34 12.64 6.43
CA PHE A 193 15.46 11.74 6.69
C PHE A 193 16.58 12.45 7.44
N TRP A 194 17.01 13.62 6.96
CA TRP A 194 18.06 14.41 7.60
C TRP A 194 17.69 14.82 9.03
N GLY A 195 16.47 15.35 9.23
CA GLY A 195 16.01 15.79 10.55
C GLY A 195 15.74 14.64 11.52
N GLY A 196 15.26 13.50 11.02
CA GLY A 196 14.89 12.35 11.84
C GLY A 196 16.01 11.33 12.09
N TYR A 197 17.10 11.35 11.31
CA TYR A 197 18.13 10.29 11.34
C TYR A 197 18.79 10.12 12.70
N ASN A 198 19.30 11.20 13.30
CA ASN A 198 20.00 11.12 14.58
C ASN A 198 19.06 10.62 15.69
N GLU A 199 17.83 11.13 15.70
CA GLU A 199 16.84 10.68 16.67
C GLU A 199 16.49 9.21 16.49
N ALA A 200 16.15 8.78 15.27
CA ALA A 200 15.81 7.39 14.98
C ALA A 200 16.96 6.43 15.33
N ARG A 201 18.20 6.81 15.00
CA ARG A 201 19.41 6.05 15.35
C ARG A 201 19.56 5.90 16.86
N ASP A 202 19.44 6.99 17.61
CA ASP A 202 19.64 6.97 19.06
C ASP A 202 18.55 6.15 19.76
N LYS A 203 17.29 6.28 19.31
CA LYS A 203 16.16 5.48 19.84
C LYS A 203 16.31 3.99 19.55
N PHE A 204 16.77 3.66 18.35
CA PHE A 204 17.00 2.28 17.93
C PHE A 204 18.15 1.66 18.73
N LEU A 205 19.31 2.32 18.79
CA LEU A 205 20.47 1.80 19.51
C LEU A 205 20.17 1.62 21.00
N ARG A 206 19.49 2.58 21.64
CA ARG A 206 19.11 2.45 23.06
C ARG A 206 17.95 1.48 23.31
N TRP A 207 17.33 0.95 22.26
CA TRP A 207 16.09 0.19 22.31
C TRP A 207 15.03 0.87 23.19
N GLU A 208 14.79 2.15 22.92
CA GLU A 208 13.87 2.99 23.70
C GLU A 208 12.44 2.44 23.63
N THR A 209 11.83 2.33 24.81
CA THR A 209 10.48 1.81 25.03
C THR A 209 9.53 2.94 25.40
N PHE A 210 8.23 2.66 25.41
CA PHE A 210 7.19 3.70 25.51
C PHE A 210 7.08 4.36 26.90
N GLY A 211 7.67 3.75 27.95
CA GLY A 211 7.72 4.27 29.32
C GLY A 211 6.44 4.03 30.13
N THR A 212 5.62 3.06 29.72
CA THR A 212 4.30 2.75 30.29
C THR A 212 4.30 1.39 30.99
N ALA A 213 3.16 0.93 31.51
CA ALA A 213 3.08 -0.35 32.22
C ALA A 213 3.28 -1.58 31.30
N PHE A 214 2.87 -1.49 30.04
CA PHE A 214 3.10 -2.53 29.05
C PHE A 214 4.48 -2.37 28.36
N ASP A 215 4.94 -1.13 28.21
CA ASP A 215 6.29 -0.73 27.80
C ASP A 215 6.84 -1.33 26.49
N PRO A 216 6.06 -1.32 25.39
CA PRO A 216 6.50 -1.87 24.11
C PRO A 216 7.60 -0.99 23.47
N PRO A 217 8.49 -1.58 22.63
CA PRO A 217 9.57 -0.86 21.93
C PRO A 217 9.04 -0.05 20.73
N ILE A 218 8.01 0.78 20.93
CA ILE A 218 7.41 1.60 19.87
C ILE A 218 8.42 2.61 19.33
N PRO A 219 9.09 3.45 20.15
CA PRO A 219 10.02 4.45 19.60
C PRO A 219 11.21 3.83 18.86
N ALA A 220 11.79 2.76 19.41
CA ALA A 220 12.92 2.05 18.81
C ALA A 220 12.59 1.46 17.44
N THR A 221 11.37 0.95 17.23
CA THR A 221 11.00 0.24 16.01
C THR A 221 10.35 1.15 14.97
N VAL A 222 9.50 2.09 15.40
CA VAL A 222 8.74 2.96 14.50
C VAL A 222 9.61 4.05 13.89
N LYS A 223 10.49 4.70 14.65
CA LYS A 223 11.26 5.84 14.11
C LYS A 223 12.18 5.44 12.96
N PRO A 224 12.97 4.36 13.05
CA PRO A 224 13.76 3.89 11.91
C PRO A 224 12.88 3.45 10.75
N LEU A 225 11.76 2.77 11.03
CA LEU A 225 10.84 2.31 10.00
C LEU A 225 10.25 3.47 9.18
N ILE A 226 9.89 4.58 9.81
CA ILE A 226 9.43 5.80 9.11
C ILE A 226 10.50 6.26 8.12
N LEU A 227 11.77 6.30 8.53
CA LEU A 227 12.86 6.73 7.64
C LEU A 227 13.07 5.78 6.46
N VAL A 228 13.00 4.47 6.70
CA VAL A 228 13.08 3.45 5.65
C VAL A 228 11.92 3.62 4.66
N VAL A 229 10.69 3.73 5.15
CA VAL A 229 9.49 3.86 4.29
C VAL A 229 9.53 5.15 3.49
N VAL A 230 9.96 6.25 4.08
CA VAL A 230 10.10 7.54 3.39
C VAL A 230 11.16 7.48 2.30
N ALA A 231 12.28 6.79 2.53
CA ALA A 231 13.27 6.54 1.49
C ALA A 231 12.71 5.66 0.35
N LEU A 232 11.89 4.65 0.68
CA LEU A 232 11.23 3.81 -0.32
C LEU A 232 10.17 4.58 -1.12
N VAL A 233 9.40 5.46 -0.49
CA VAL A 233 8.43 6.35 -1.16
C VAL A 233 9.14 7.31 -2.12
N ALA A 234 10.27 7.89 -1.70
CA ALA A 234 11.10 8.73 -2.56
C ALA A 234 11.61 7.97 -3.78
N LEU A 235 12.10 6.74 -3.59
CA LEU A 235 12.54 5.86 -4.67
C LEU A 235 11.37 5.51 -5.61
N GLN A 236 10.20 5.18 -5.06
CA GLN A 236 9.00 4.88 -5.84
C GLN A 236 8.53 6.09 -6.66
N ALA A 237 8.65 7.31 -6.12
CA ALA A 237 8.35 8.54 -6.85
C ALA A 237 9.24 8.71 -8.09
N ILE A 238 10.54 8.43 -7.96
CA ILE A 238 11.49 8.47 -9.08
C ILE A 238 11.12 7.42 -10.14
N PHE A 239 10.81 6.19 -9.74
CA PHE A 239 10.40 5.15 -10.68
C PHE A 239 9.10 5.49 -11.40
N ASN A 240 8.14 6.09 -10.70
CA ASN A 240 6.91 6.56 -11.32
C ASN A 240 7.20 7.63 -12.39
N LEU A 241 8.05 8.62 -12.08
CA LEU A 241 8.44 9.65 -13.03
C LEU A 241 9.15 9.07 -14.28
N ILE A 242 10.08 8.12 -14.08
CA ILE A 242 10.81 7.49 -15.20
C ILE A 242 9.86 6.68 -16.09
N ARG A 243 8.94 5.91 -15.49
CA ARG A 243 7.95 5.12 -16.23
C ARG A 243 7.01 6.01 -17.03
N ASP A 244 6.60 7.14 -16.46
CA ASP A 244 5.64 8.06 -17.07
C ASP A 244 6.26 8.90 -18.19
N TRP A 245 7.58 9.05 -18.20
CA TRP A 245 8.29 9.88 -19.16
C TRP A 245 8.04 9.50 -20.63
N ASN A 246 7.88 8.20 -20.90
CA ASN A 246 7.72 7.64 -22.25
C ASN A 246 6.28 7.20 -22.57
N LEU A 247 5.35 7.29 -21.62
CA LEU A 247 3.96 6.91 -21.85
C LEU A 247 3.24 8.00 -22.68
N ALA A 248 2.39 7.56 -23.62
CA ALA A 248 1.49 8.47 -24.31
C ALA A 248 0.41 8.94 -23.31
N PRO A 249 -0.02 10.22 -23.36
CA PRO A 249 -1.07 10.74 -22.51
C PRO A 249 -2.34 9.97 -22.80
N VAL A 250 -2.82 9.27 -21.77
CA VAL A 250 -4.15 8.70 -21.75
C VAL A 250 -5.08 9.87 -21.45
N VAL A 251 -5.87 10.27 -22.44
CA VAL A 251 -6.93 11.27 -22.24
C VAL A 251 -8.04 10.56 -21.49
N HIS A 252 -8.27 10.92 -20.23
CA HIS A 252 -9.34 10.33 -19.44
C HIS A 252 -10.65 10.99 -19.87
N SER A 253 -11.43 10.32 -20.71
CA SER A 253 -12.78 10.79 -21.02
C SER A 253 -13.71 10.39 -19.88
N ALA A 254 -14.69 11.22 -19.52
CA ALA A 254 -15.75 10.83 -18.58
C ALA A 254 -16.53 9.59 -19.04
N ALA A 255 -16.39 9.18 -20.30
CA ALA A 255 -16.94 7.94 -20.84
C ALA A 255 -16.11 6.68 -20.49
N ASP A 256 -14.83 6.83 -20.11
CA ASP A 256 -13.94 5.71 -19.79
C ASP A 256 -14.20 5.13 -18.38
N ASP A 257 -14.85 5.91 -17.50
CA ASP A 257 -15.24 5.49 -16.14
C ASP A 257 -16.61 4.80 -16.10
N ILE A 258 -17.34 4.70 -17.23
CA ILE A 258 -18.67 4.07 -17.25
C ILE A 258 -18.52 2.58 -17.53
N ASP A 259 -18.75 1.76 -16.50
CA ASP A 259 -18.75 0.31 -16.61
C ASP A 259 -19.83 -0.18 -17.58
N GLU A 260 -19.60 -1.30 -18.30
CA GLU A 260 -20.60 -1.91 -19.20
C GLU A 260 -21.97 -2.14 -18.52
N GLU A 261 -21.96 -2.35 -17.20
CA GLU A 261 -23.14 -2.60 -16.39
C GLU A 261 -23.87 -1.29 -16.03
N GLU A 262 -23.14 -0.20 -15.80
CA GLU A 262 -23.72 1.14 -15.63
C GLU A 262 -24.29 1.66 -16.96
N LEU A 263 -23.56 1.44 -18.07
CA LEU A 263 -24.02 1.77 -19.42
C LEU A 263 -25.32 1.04 -19.78
N ARG A 264 -25.46 -0.23 -19.36
CA ARG A 264 -26.71 -1.00 -19.50
C ARG A 264 -27.84 -0.41 -18.67
N ARG A 265 -27.60 -0.05 -17.41
CA ARG A 265 -28.61 0.57 -16.54
C ARG A 265 -29.09 1.92 -17.07
N LEU A 266 -28.17 2.75 -17.56
CA LEU A 266 -28.49 4.02 -18.23
C LEU A 266 -29.33 3.76 -19.49
N ARG A 267 -28.97 2.77 -20.31
CA ARG A 267 -29.74 2.38 -21.49
C ARG A 267 -31.15 1.89 -21.14
N GLU A 268 -31.29 1.11 -20.08
CA GLU A 268 -32.58 0.64 -19.57
C GLU A 268 -33.44 1.78 -19.00
N GLN A 269 -32.83 2.75 -18.30
CA GLN A 269 -33.51 3.97 -17.84
C GLN A 269 -34.00 4.83 -19.01
N VAL A 270 -33.14 5.12 -19.99
CA VAL A 270 -33.49 5.91 -21.18
C VAL A 270 -34.56 5.20 -22.01
N SER A 271 -34.49 3.87 -22.12
CA SER A 271 -35.52 3.07 -22.79
C SER A 271 -36.87 3.08 -22.05
N ARG A 272 -36.88 3.28 -20.72
CA ARG A 272 -38.11 3.42 -19.92
C ARG A 272 -38.72 4.80 -20.00
N GLU A 273 -37.91 5.84 -20.20
CA GLU A 273 -38.38 7.23 -20.35
C GLU A 273 -38.93 7.55 -21.75
N GLY A 274 -38.89 6.60 -22.69
CA GLY A 274 -39.57 6.72 -23.98
C GLY A 274 -38.82 7.53 -25.04
N VAL A 275 -37.52 7.78 -24.87
CA VAL A 275 -36.65 8.33 -25.93
C VAL A 275 -36.08 7.17 -26.75
N GLY A 276 -36.96 6.41 -27.40
CA GLY A 276 -36.57 5.41 -28.38
C GLY A 276 -36.22 6.08 -29.70
N GLU A 277 -34.99 5.90 -30.18
CA GLU A 277 -34.61 6.05 -31.60
C GLU A 277 -35.08 7.33 -32.33
N GLU A 278 -34.98 8.52 -31.72
CA GLU A 278 -34.88 9.72 -32.57
C GLU A 278 -33.46 9.79 -33.15
N ASP A 279 -33.31 9.22 -34.33
CA ASP A 279 -32.14 9.27 -35.21
C ASP A 279 -31.86 10.73 -35.62
N VAL A 280 -31.22 11.50 -34.73
CA VAL A 280 -30.85 12.92 -34.94
C VAL A 280 -29.85 13.09 -36.10
N THR A 281 -29.28 11.99 -36.62
CA THR A 281 -28.30 11.98 -37.69
C THR A 281 -28.88 11.95 -39.11
N ARG A 282 -30.17 11.65 -39.30
CA ARG A 282 -30.77 11.58 -40.66
C ARG A 282 -31.46 12.85 -41.16
N GLY A 283 -31.66 13.86 -40.31
CA GLY A 283 -32.46 15.05 -40.66
C GLY A 283 -31.77 16.15 -41.48
N ARG A 284 -30.48 16.07 -41.79
CA ARG A 284 -29.73 17.20 -42.43
C ARG A 284 -29.19 16.99 -43.84
N VAL A 285 -29.48 15.86 -44.50
CA VAL A 285 -28.89 15.57 -45.84
C VAL A 285 -29.88 15.70 -47.00
N GLN A 286 -31.13 16.12 -46.79
CA GLN A 286 -32.10 16.19 -47.89
C GLN A 286 -32.83 17.52 -47.99
N GLN A 287 -32.16 18.51 -48.62
CA GLN A 287 -32.68 19.69 -49.31
C GLN A 287 -31.43 20.52 -49.68
N THR A 288 -31.01 20.79 -50.92
CA THR A 288 -31.66 20.85 -52.23
C THR A 288 -30.57 20.82 -53.32
N HIS A 289 -30.68 19.94 -54.32
CA HIS A 289 -29.97 20.10 -55.60
C HIS A 289 -30.83 21.02 -56.49
N PRO A 290 -30.26 22.00 -57.21
CA PRO A 290 -30.99 22.78 -58.19
C PRO A 290 -31.20 21.93 -59.46
N ARG A 291 -32.43 21.82 -59.95
CA ARG A 291 -32.70 21.38 -61.31
C ARG A 291 -33.06 22.59 -62.15
N ALA A 292 -32.25 22.79 -63.17
CA ALA A 292 -32.47 23.69 -64.29
C ALA A 292 -33.57 23.13 -65.22
N ASP A 293 -34.16 24.07 -65.95
CA ASP A 293 -34.83 23.95 -67.26
C ASP A 293 -36.17 23.20 -67.33
N ASP A 294 -37.26 23.98 -67.36
CA ASP A 294 -38.07 24.27 -68.57
C ASP A 294 -38.92 25.54 -68.36
#